data_AF-A0A7C5ZII1-F1
#
_entry.id   AF-A0A7C5ZII1-F1
#
_cell.length_a   1.000
_cell.length_b   1.000
_cell.length_c   1.000
_cell.angle_alpha   90.00
_cell.angle_beta   90.00
_cell.angle_gamma   90.00
#
_symmetry.space_group_name_H-M   'P 1'
#
loop_
_entity.id
_entity.type
_entity.pdbx_description
1 polymer ?
#
loop_
_entity_poly.entity_id
_entity_poly.type
_entity_poly.pdbx_seq_one_letter_code
_entity_poly.pdbx_strand_id
1 'polypeptide(L)'
;RDRVSLDLLSAWDGTIDGASAAAAVYEAWRLVLLRAVLRPTLKCETEYQLGAGFTDFANSNHNQIRVTSMLVELLRNRPSDWPAASTAVDWDAALADSLSEAVDELSSKLGDDPTAWRWDRLHAITFEHPLGIGLLGRALSVGPIPSGGDTDTVCQSALDPRDPLTLSRSAPSYRFIADLSDWDRCMSVLPTGQSGNPVSRHYRDQLPLWLRGRHHPMPFTPSAVRRAARRVLVLHPSDRTSAS
;
A
#
# COMPACT_ATOMS: atom_id res chain seq x y z
N ARG A 1 12.88 -6.92 24.51
CA ARG A 1 11.96 -6.60 23.39
C ARG A 1 12.15 -7.63 22.28
N ASP A 2 13.38 -7.85 21.82
CA ASP A 2 13.74 -8.75 20.71
C ASP A 2 13.20 -10.18 20.86
N ARG A 3 13.37 -10.80 22.04
CA ARG A 3 12.80 -12.13 22.31
C ARG A 3 11.28 -12.16 22.13
N VAL A 4 10.57 -11.16 22.67
CA VAL A 4 9.11 -11.05 22.55
C VAL A 4 8.70 -10.86 21.10
N SER A 5 9.42 -10.01 20.35
CA SER A 5 9.18 -9.81 18.92
C SER A 5 9.43 -11.08 18.10
N LEU A 6 10.45 -11.86 18.43
CA LEU A 6 10.70 -13.17 17.81
C LEU A 6 9.59 -14.18 18.15
N ASP A 7 9.11 -14.18 19.40
CA ASP A 7 8.00 -15.04 19.82
C ASP A 7 6.70 -14.67 19.09
N LEU A 8 6.43 -13.36 18.91
CA LEU A 8 5.33 -12.84 18.09
C LEU A 8 5.40 -13.34 16.65
N LEU A 9 6.57 -13.23 16.00
CA LEU A 9 6.78 -13.73 14.64
C LEU A 9 6.64 -15.25 14.55
N SER A 10 7.13 -15.98 15.54
CA SER A 10 7.10 -17.45 15.56
C SER A 10 5.68 -18.00 15.73
N ALA A 11 4.82 -17.28 16.45
CA ALA A 11 3.41 -17.62 16.64
C ALA A 11 2.48 -17.03 15.58
N TRP A 12 3.01 -16.22 14.66
CA TRP A 12 2.22 -15.49 13.68
C TRP A 12 1.66 -16.40 12.58
N ASP A 13 0.44 -16.10 12.14
CA ASP A 13 -0.29 -16.83 11.10
C ASP A 13 -0.02 -16.33 9.68
N GLY A 14 0.82 -15.28 9.54
CA GLY A 14 1.10 -14.63 8.25
C GLY A 14 0.08 -13.58 7.84
N THR A 15 -0.94 -13.29 8.65
CA THR A 15 -1.95 -12.28 8.33
C THR A 15 -1.45 -10.87 8.63
N ILE A 16 -1.35 -10.04 7.58
CA ILE A 16 -1.04 -8.60 7.68
C ILE A 16 -2.31 -7.82 8.04
N ASP A 17 -2.84 -8.06 9.23
CA ASP A 17 -3.95 -7.26 9.78
C ASP A 17 -3.43 -5.95 10.38
N GLY A 18 -4.24 -4.89 10.31
CA GLY A 18 -3.88 -3.59 10.84
C GLY A 18 -3.60 -3.60 12.36
N ALA A 19 -4.31 -4.41 13.13
CA ALA A 19 -4.10 -4.50 14.57
C ALA A 19 -2.98 -5.47 14.98
N SER A 20 -2.32 -6.13 14.02
CA SER A 20 -1.32 -7.17 14.30
C SER A 20 0.03 -6.58 14.70
N ALA A 21 0.50 -6.93 15.90
CA ALA A 21 1.84 -6.64 16.37
C ALA A 21 2.89 -7.40 15.56
N ALA A 22 2.65 -8.69 15.29
CA ALA A 22 3.57 -9.52 14.51
C ALA A 22 3.74 -9.01 13.08
N ALA A 23 2.67 -8.49 12.45
CA ALA A 23 2.76 -7.86 11.14
C ALA A 23 3.64 -6.60 11.18
N ALA A 24 3.52 -5.76 12.22
CA ALA A 24 4.38 -4.59 12.39
C ALA A 24 5.86 -4.98 12.53
N VAL A 25 6.15 -6.02 13.32
CA VAL A 25 7.51 -6.58 13.46
C VAL A 25 8.01 -7.10 12.12
N TYR A 26 7.20 -7.91 11.42
CA TYR A 26 7.55 -8.51 10.14
C TYR A 26 7.90 -7.45 9.08
N GLU A 27 7.04 -6.45 8.92
CA GLU A 27 7.24 -5.37 7.95
C GLU A 27 8.54 -4.62 8.22
N ALA A 28 8.71 -4.12 9.45
CA ALA A 28 9.93 -3.39 9.82
C ALA A 28 11.18 -4.26 9.64
N TRP A 29 11.16 -5.49 10.16
CA TRP A 29 12.30 -6.39 10.09
C TRP A 29 12.67 -6.75 8.65
N ARG A 30 11.70 -7.10 7.81
CA ARG A 30 11.94 -7.44 6.40
C ARG A 30 12.72 -6.33 5.69
N LEU A 31 12.41 -5.08 6.00
CA LEU A 31 12.97 -3.91 5.32
C LEU A 31 14.34 -3.52 5.85
N VAL A 32 14.56 -3.62 7.15
CA VAL A 32 15.89 -3.48 7.76
C VAL A 32 16.81 -4.59 7.25
N LEU A 33 16.34 -5.84 7.24
CA LEU A 33 17.07 -6.99 6.71
C LEU A 33 17.43 -6.82 5.25
N LEU A 34 16.48 -6.37 4.42
CA LEU A 34 16.72 -6.10 3.01
C LEU A 34 17.88 -5.11 2.83
N ARG A 35 17.91 -4.01 3.61
CA ARG A 35 19.04 -3.07 3.58
C ARG A 35 20.33 -3.66 4.10
N ALA A 36 20.28 -4.43 5.18
CA ALA A 36 21.46 -5.07 5.76
C ALA A 36 22.15 -6.03 4.77
N VAL A 37 21.38 -6.76 3.96
CA VAL A 37 21.89 -7.68 2.94
C VAL A 37 22.38 -6.95 1.68
N LEU A 38 21.70 -5.87 1.27
CA LEU A 38 22.02 -5.18 0.03
C LEU A 38 23.11 -4.11 0.16
N ARG A 39 23.15 -3.37 1.27
CA ARG A 39 24.01 -2.19 1.40
C ARG A 39 25.51 -2.48 1.38
N PRO A 40 26.02 -3.52 2.08
CA PRO A 40 27.44 -3.88 2.02
C PRO A 40 27.90 -4.19 0.59
N THR A 41 27.00 -4.75 -0.20
CA THR A 41 27.18 -5.12 -1.60
C THR A 41 27.12 -3.93 -2.54
N LEU A 42 25.94 -3.32 -2.60
CA LEU A 42 25.53 -2.42 -3.67
C LEU A 42 25.96 -1.00 -3.39
N LYS A 43 26.27 -0.69 -2.12
CA LYS A 43 26.71 0.64 -1.67
C LYS A 43 25.71 1.70 -2.16
N CYS A 44 26.10 2.56 -3.10
CA CYS A 44 25.25 3.60 -3.67
C CYS A 44 24.09 3.04 -4.52
N GLU A 45 24.24 1.86 -5.11
CA GLU A 45 23.21 1.21 -5.93
C GLU A 45 22.07 0.59 -5.10
N THR A 46 22.21 0.58 -3.76
CA THR A 46 21.20 0.04 -2.85
C THR A 46 19.86 0.74 -3.05
N GLU A 47 19.85 2.08 -3.13
CA GLU A 47 18.60 2.82 -3.30
C GLU A 47 17.93 2.51 -4.63
N TYR A 48 18.71 2.39 -5.71
CA TYR A 48 18.19 1.96 -7.01
C TYR A 48 17.60 0.54 -6.94
N GLN A 49 18.24 -0.37 -6.22
CA GLN A 49 17.73 -1.72 -6.01
C GLN A 49 16.46 -1.75 -5.14
N LEU A 50 16.33 -0.82 -4.18
CA LEU A 50 15.11 -0.63 -3.40
C LEU A 50 13.98 0.05 -4.18
N GLY A 51 14.28 0.55 -5.39
CA GLY A 51 13.30 1.14 -6.27
C GLY A 51 13.46 2.63 -6.52
N ALA A 52 14.58 3.27 -6.15
CA ALA A 52 14.83 4.66 -6.48
C ALA A 52 14.93 4.86 -7.98
N GLY A 53 14.15 5.79 -8.52
CA GLY A 53 14.24 6.14 -9.93
C GLY A 53 15.36 7.14 -10.22
N PHE A 54 15.44 7.58 -11.47
CA PHE A 54 16.57 8.40 -11.96
C PHE A 54 16.33 9.91 -11.86
N THR A 55 15.08 10.34 -11.71
CA THR A 55 14.68 11.77 -11.68
C THR A 55 13.51 12.00 -10.72
N ASP A 56 13.22 13.24 -10.36
CA ASP A 56 12.04 13.54 -9.53
C ASP A 56 10.71 13.21 -10.22
N PHE A 57 10.69 13.22 -11.56
CA PHE A 57 9.51 12.84 -12.34
C PHE A 57 9.34 11.32 -12.42
N ALA A 58 10.45 10.60 -12.61
CA ALA A 58 10.50 9.15 -12.56
C ALA A 58 11.21 8.73 -11.26
N ASN A 59 10.60 9.07 -10.11
CA ASN A 59 11.24 8.95 -8.79
C ASN A 59 11.26 7.51 -8.24
N SER A 60 10.68 6.56 -8.97
CA SER A 60 10.61 5.16 -8.58
C SER A 60 10.82 4.26 -9.80
N ASN A 61 11.39 3.08 -9.59
CA ASN A 61 11.59 2.06 -10.60
C ASN A 61 10.90 0.74 -10.19
N HIS A 62 10.85 -0.23 -11.11
CA HIS A 62 10.09 -1.47 -10.93
C HIS A 62 10.71 -2.47 -9.92
N ASN A 63 11.95 -2.26 -9.49
CA ASN A 63 12.58 -3.10 -8.46
C ASN A 63 11.80 -3.06 -7.14
N GLN A 64 11.10 -1.95 -6.84
CA GLN A 64 10.33 -1.79 -5.61
C GLN A 64 9.29 -2.90 -5.37
N ILE A 65 8.76 -3.52 -6.43
CA ILE A 65 7.79 -4.64 -6.30
C ILE A 65 8.44 -6.02 -6.38
N ARG A 66 9.76 -6.09 -6.57
CA ARG A 66 10.54 -7.33 -6.70
C ARG A 66 11.41 -7.61 -5.47
N VAL A 67 11.54 -6.64 -4.57
CA VAL A 67 12.43 -6.73 -3.41
C VAL A 67 12.10 -7.90 -2.49
N THR A 68 10.81 -8.22 -2.27
CA THR A 68 10.41 -9.35 -1.43
C THR A 68 10.86 -10.67 -2.06
N SER A 69 10.55 -10.90 -3.34
CA SER A 69 10.95 -12.11 -4.05
C SER A 69 12.47 -12.29 -4.08
N MET A 70 13.21 -11.19 -4.29
CA MET A 70 14.67 -11.21 -4.22
C MET A 70 15.18 -11.61 -2.83
N LEU A 71 14.64 -11.00 -1.76
CA LEU A 71 15.04 -11.33 -0.40
C LEU A 71 14.73 -12.79 -0.06
N VAL A 72 13.56 -13.29 -0.45
CA VAL A 72 13.19 -14.70 -0.26
C VAL A 72 14.17 -15.63 -0.96
N GLU A 73 14.57 -15.32 -2.19
CA GLU A 73 15.54 -16.13 -2.95
C GLU A 73 16.91 -16.13 -2.28
N LEU A 74 17.37 -14.97 -1.83
CA LEU A 74 18.63 -14.83 -1.11
C LEU A 74 18.64 -15.62 0.21
N LEU A 75 17.55 -15.56 0.99
CA LEU A 75 17.42 -16.27 2.25
C LEU A 75 17.32 -17.79 2.08
N ARG A 76 16.75 -18.27 0.98
CA ARG A 76 16.64 -19.70 0.66
C ARG A 76 17.98 -20.31 0.25
N ASN A 77 18.71 -19.61 -0.60
CA ASN A 77 19.94 -20.14 -1.17
C ASN A 77 21.18 -19.82 -0.32
N ARG A 78 21.11 -18.75 0.49
CA ARG A 78 22.22 -18.20 1.30
C ARG A 78 23.57 -18.21 0.54
N PRO A 79 23.62 -17.67 -0.69
CA PRO A 79 24.80 -17.76 -1.53
C PRO A 79 26.03 -17.19 -0.80
N SER A 80 27.10 -17.97 -0.75
CA SER A 80 28.38 -17.56 -0.14
C SER A 80 29.11 -16.50 -0.98
N ASP A 81 28.76 -16.44 -2.26
CA ASP A 81 29.25 -15.52 -3.28
C ASP A 81 28.26 -14.37 -3.54
N TRP A 82 27.28 -14.17 -2.66
CA TRP A 82 26.43 -12.99 -2.69
C TRP A 82 26.86 -11.98 -1.64
N PRO A 83 27.36 -10.83 -2.09
CA PRO A 83 27.69 -10.53 -3.48
C PRO A 83 29.06 -11.09 -3.88
N ALA A 84 29.42 -10.92 -5.15
CA ALA A 84 30.78 -11.13 -5.66
C ALA A 84 31.84 -10.19 -5.00
N ALA A 85 31.54 -9.58 -3.85
CA ALA A 85 32.47 -8.80 -3.05
C ALA A 85 33.25 -9.69 -2.07
N SER A 86 34.43 -9.22 -1.68
CA SER A 86 35.46 -9.91 -0.91
C SER A 86 35.09 -10.36 0.52
N THR A 87 33.85 -10.15 0.98
CA THR A 87 33.39 -10.50 2.33
C THR A 87 32.03 -11.18 2.24
N ALA A 88 31.99 -12.47 2.56
CA ALA A 88 30.76 -13.24 2.63
C ALA A 88 29.79 -12.65 3.67
N VAL A 89 28.49 -12.65 3.35
CA VAL A 89 27.44 -12.25 4.30
C VAL A 89 27.29 -13.34 5.35
N ASP A 90 27.45 -12.97 6.63
CA ASP A 90 26.98 -13.79 7.73
C ASP A 90 25.46 -13.64 7.84
N TRP A 91 24.74 -14.59 7.25
CA TRP A 91 23.27 -14.55 7.16
C TRP A 91 22.60 -14.60 8.53
N ASP A 92 23.16 -15.35 9.48
CA ASP A 92 22.55 -15.49 10.81
C ASP A 92 22.75 -14.21 11.63
N ALA A 93 23.95 -13.61 11.55
CA ALA A 93 24.18 -12.28 12.13
C ALA A 93 23.29 -11.21 11.47
N ALA A 94 23.19 -11.19 10.15
CA ALA A 94 22.34 -10.25 9.43
C ALA A 94 20.86 -10.37 9.84
N LEU A 95 20.36 -11.59 10.03
CA LEU A 95 18.99 -11.84 10.52
C LEU A 95 18.80 -11.33 11.95
N ALA A 96 19.72 -11.63 12.86
CA ALA A 96 19.63 -11.25 14.26
C ALA A 96 19.77 -9.72 14.47
N ASP A 97 20.79 -9.12 13.86
CA ASP A 97 21.10 -7.70 14.02
C ASP A 97 19.98 -6.84 13.41
N SER A 98 19.48 -7.21 12.22
CA SER A 98 18.36 -6.48 11.60
C SER A 98 17.05 -6.60 12.37
N LEU A 99 16.81 -7.72 13.06
CA LEU A 99 15.64 -7.84 13.94
C LEU A 99 15.77 -6.90 15.14
N SER A 100 16.96 -6.84 15.74
CA SER A 100 17.23 -5.94 16.87
C SER A 100 17.03 -4.48 16.48
N GLU A 101 17.61 -4.07 15.35
CA GLU A 101 17.46 -2.71 14.79
C GLU A 101 16.00 -2.37 14.48
N ALA A 102 15.24 -3.29 13.86
CA ALA A 102 13.82 -3.08 13.58
C ALA A 102 12.98 -2.95 14.87
N VAL A 103 13.29 -3.73 15.89
CA VAL A 103 12.62 -3.66 17.20
C VAL A 103 12.91 -2.34 17.91
N ASP A 104 14.13 -1.84 17.83
CA ASP A 104 14.48 -0.52 18.36
C ASP A 104 13.75 0.60 17.62
N GLU A 105 13.67 0.54 16.29
CA GLU A 105 12.91 1.51 15.50
C GLU A 105 11.41 1.49 15.85
N LEU A 106 10.81 0.30 15.92
CA LEU A 106 9.41 0.14 16.31
C LEU A 106 9.14 0.66 17.73
N SER A 107 10.04 0.38 18.68
CA SER A 107 9.93 0.88 20.05
C SER A 107 9.96 2.39 20.13
N SER A 108 10.80 3.03 19.31
CA SER A 108 10.87 4.50 19.26
C SER A 108 9.57 5.15 18.75
N LYS A 109 8.81 4.44 17.91
CA LYS A 109 7.58 4.94 17.27
C LYS A 109 6.30 4.53 18.01
N LEU A 110 6.27 3.34 18.59
CA LEU A 110 5.06 2.71 19.15
C LEU A 110 5.15 2.42 20.66
N GLY A 111 6.29 2.69 21.30
CA GLY A 111 6.53 2.47 22.72
C GLY A 111 7.17 1.11 23.03
N ASP A 112 7.49 0.88 24.30
CA ASP A 112 8.42 -0.20 24.71
C ASP A 112 7.82 -1.61 24.78
N ASP A 113 6.50 -1.76 24.64
CA ASP A 113 5.80 -3.04 24.69
C ASP A 113 5.49 -3.57 23.28
N PRO A 114 6.21 -4.60 22.79
CA PRO A 114 5.98 -5.15 21.46
C PRO A 114 4.59 -5.75 21.27
N THR A 115 3.94 -6.21 22.35
CA THR A 115 2.62 -6.84 22.26
C THR A 115 1.49 -5.84 22.02
N ALA A 116 1.73 -4.56 22.31
CA ALA A 116 0.81 -3.46 22.07
C ALA A 116 0.98 -2.80 20.70
N TRP A 117 2.01 -3.18 19.93
CA TRP A 117 2.26 -2.63 18.61
C TRP A 117 1.16 -3.01 17.63
N ARG A 118 0.94 -2.13 16.65
CA ARG A 118 -0.08 -2.32 15.62
C ARG A 118 0.44 -1.81 14.29
N TRP A 119 0.28 -2.61 13.25
CA TRP A 119 0.69 -2.26 11.90
C TRP A 119 0.03 -0.96 11.41
N ASP A 120 -1.27 -0.80 11.69
CA ASP A 120 -2.08 0.35 11.26
C ASP A 120 -1.75 1.68 11.97
N ARG A 121 -0.82 1.67 12.94
CA ARG A 121 -0.25 2.88 13.56
C ARG A 121 0.93 3.43 12.78
N LEU A 122 1.57 2.58 11.97
CA LEU A 122 2.69 2.93 11.09
C LEU A 122 2.21 3.08 9.65
N HIS A 123 1.28 2.22 9.26
CA HIS A 123 0.79 2.09 7.90
C HIS A 123 -0.60 2.68 7.72
N ALA A 124 -0.72 3.55 6.72
CA ALA A 124 -1.98 4.16 6.38
C ALA A 124 -2.06 4.51 4.90
N ILE A 125 -3.27 4.46 4.36
CA ILE A 125 -3.56 4.89 2.98
C ILE A 125 -3.94 6.37 2.99
N THR A 126 -3.33 7.13 2.09
CA THR A 126 -3.72 8.52 1.81
C THR A 126 -3.96 8.69 0.31
N PHE A 127 -5.13 9.20 -0.04
CA PHE A 127 -5.41 9.66 -1.41
C PHE A 127 -5.09 11.15 -1.47
N GLU A 128 -3.85 11.46 -1.86
CA GLU A 128 -3.36 12.82 -1.94
C GLU A 128 -3.98 13.57 -3.11
N HIS A 129 -4.44 14.80 -2.86
CA HIS A 129 -4.90 15.68 -3.92
C HIS A 129 -3.70 16.36 -4.60
N PRO A 130 -3.61 16.42 -5.95
CA PRO A 130 -2.46 17.00 -6.64
C PRO A 130 -2.17 18.48 -6.31
N LEU A 131 -3.21 19.23 -5.93
CA LEU A 131 -3.12 20.63 -5.46
C LEU A 131 -3.12 20.75 -3.92
N GLY A 132 -2.94 19.63 -3.22
CA GLY A 132 -3.03 19.51 -1.78
C GLY A 132 -1.78 20.03 -1.07
N ILE A 133 -1.49 21.33 -1.17
CA ILE A 133 -0.39 21.97 -0.45
C ILE A 133 -0.86 22.55 0.89
N GLY A 134 -0.08 22.35 1.96
CA GLY A 134 -0.36 22.91 3.29
C GLY A 134 -1.77 22.60 3.80
N LEU A 135 -2.51 23.64 4.19
CA LEU A 135 -3.89 23.51 4.70
C LEU A 135 -4.88 22.95 3.66
N LEU A 136 -4.66 23.21 2.36
CA LEU A 136 -5.50 22.65 1.30
C LEU A 136 -5.34 21.14 1.19
N GLY A 137 -4.15 20.61 1.49
CA GLY A 137 -3.90 19.17 1.57
C GLY A 137 -4.86 18.47 2.53
N ARG A 138 -5.08 19.05 3.72
CA ARG A 138 -6.00 18.46 4.73
C ARG A 138 -7.46 18.48 4.30
N ALA A 139 -7.87 19.47 3.50
CA ALA A 139 -9.25 19.61 3.05
C ALA A 139 -9.55 18.74 1.81
N LEU A 140 -8.57 18.64 0.92
CA LEU A 140 -8.73 18.01 -0.40
C LEU A 140 -8.31 16.54 -0.39
N SER A 141 -7.22 16.18 0.29
CA SER A 141 -6.78 14.78 0.38
C SER A 141 -7.71 13.97 1.28
N VAL A 142 -7.76 12.67 1.05
CA VAL A 142 -8.55 11.72 1.84
C VAL A 142 -7.60 10.79 2.57
N GLY A 143 -7.41 11.02 3.86
CA GLY A 143 -6.51 10.26 4.73
C GLY A 143 -5.69 11.14 5.66
N PRO A 144 -4.72 10.57 6.39
CA PRO A 144 -4.34 9.15 6.39
C PRO A 144 -5.41 8.25 7.02
N ILE A 145 -5.58 7.04 6.47
CA ILE A 145 -6.51 6.03 6.97
C ILE A 145 -5.71 4.79 7.39
N PRO A 146 -5.70 4.44 8.69
CA PRO A 146 -5.08 3.22 9.19
C PRO A 146 -5.55 1.99 8.39
N SER A 147 -4.61 1.17 7.92
CA SER A 147 -4.92 0.02 7.08
C SER A 147 -3.99 -1.16 7.36
N GLY A 148 -4.52 -2.37 7.18
CA GLY A 148 -3.71 -3.59 7.03
C GLY A 148 -3.25 -3.78 5.59
N GLY A 149 -2.76 -4.98 5.30
CA GLY A 149 -2.17 -5.32 4.02
C GLY A 149 -0.81 -4.68 3.78
N ASP A 150 -0.18 -5.08 2.69
CA ASP A 150 1.17 -4.72 2.28
C ASP A 150 1.31 -4.82 0.74
N THR A 151 2.55 -4.89 0.24
CA THR A 151 2.86 -5.08 -1.18
C THR A 151 2.51 -6.47 -1.72
N ASP A 152 2.50 -7.50 -0.86
CA ASP A 152 2.49 -8.91 -1.24
C ASP A 152 1.15 -9.61 -0.96
N THR A 153 0.21 -8.92 -0.30
CA THR A 153 -1.13 -9.41 0.04
C THR A 153 -2.21 -8.98 -0.97
N VAL A 154 -3.31 -9.75 -1.03
CA VAL A 154 -4.48 -9.41 -1.86
C VAL A 154 -5.16 -8.11 -1.41
N CYS A 155 -5.15 -7.83 -0.10
CA CYS A 155 -5.55 -6.53 0.45
C CYS A 155 -4.43 -5.51 0.18
N GLN A 156 -4.19 -5.21 -1.09
CA GLN A 156 -3.00 -4.51 -1.52
C GLN A 156 -2.93 -3.11 -0.92
N SER A 157 -1.80 -2.84 -0.27
CA SER A 157 -1.45 -1.54 0.31
C SER A 157 0.07 -1.38 0.28
N ALA A 158 0.63 -1.25 -0.93
CA ALA A 158 2.08 -1.33 -1.13
C ALA A 158 2.84 -0.19 -0.47
N LEU A 159 3.99 -0.55 0.09
CA LEU A 159 4.93 0.34 0.76
C LEU A 159 6.02 0.83 -0.21
N ASP A 160 6.71 1.89 0.17
CA ASP A 160 8.02 2.19 -0.40
C ASP A 160 9.10 1.41 0.35
N PRO A 161 9.89 0.53 -0.29
CA PRO A 161 11.02 -0.11 0.38
C PRO A 161 12.09 0.88 0.87
N ARG A 162 12.08 2.12 0.36
CA ARG A 162 12.97 3.20 0.79
C ARG A 162 12.43 4.01 1.98
N ASP A 163 11.13 3.98 2.21
CA ASP A 163 10.50 4.67 3.34
C ASP A 163 9.29 3.87 3.85
N PRO A 164 9.54 2.75 4.56
CA PRO A 164 8.54 1.72 4.73
C PRO A 164 7.65 1.87 5.97
N LEU A 165 7.96 2.79 6.86
CA LEU A 165 7.16 3.05 8.07
C LEU A 165 6.31 4.31 7.89
N THR A 166 5.98 4.64 6.64
CA THR A 166 5.14 5.77 6.26
C THR A 166 4.01 5.31 5.34
N LEU A 167 3.33 6.26 4.69
CA LEU A 167 2.06 6.04 4.02
C LEU A 167 2.17 5.07 2.84
N SER A 168 1.13 4.28 2.63
CA SER A 168 0.96 3.39 1.48
C SER A 168 1.10 4.17 0.17
N ARG A 169 1.96 3.69 -0.74
CA ARG A 169 2.18 4.27 -2.08
C ARG A 169 1.13 3.88 -3.09
N SER A 170 0.58 2.68 -2.97
CA SER A 170 -0.41 2.17 -3.91
C SER A 170 -1.49 1.40 -3.17
N ALA A 171 -2.70 1.44 -3.71
CA ALA A 171 -3.86 0.70 -3.26
C ALA A 171 -4.82 0.50 -4.45
N PRO A 172 -5.76 -0.46 -4.40
CA PRO A 172 -6.71 -0.71 -5.48
C PRO A 172 -7.53 0.54 -5.86
N SER A 173 -7.33 1.01 -7.10
CA SER A 173 -8.07 2.15 -7.67
C SER A 173 -9.54 1.83 -7.97
N TYR A 174 -9.88 0.55 -8.08
CA TYR A 174 -11.22 0.05 -8.35
C TYR A 174 -11.33 -1.42 -7.94
N ARG A 175 -12.47 -1.83 -7.38
CA ARG A 175 -12.80 -3.26 -7.20
C ARG A 175 -14.12 -3.56 -7.91
N PHE A 176 -14.16 -4.70 -8.59
CA PHE A 176 -15.27 -5.08 -9.46
C PHE A 176 -15.56 -6.58 -9.35
N ILE A 177 -16.84 -6.91 -9.27
CA ILE A 177 -17.35 -8.29 -9.30
C ILE A 177 -18.30 -8.38 -10.47
N ALA A 178 -17.99 -9.26 -11.42
CA ALA A 178 -18.83 -9.53 -12.59
C ALA A 178 -19.67 -10.79 -12.36
N ASP A 179 -20.99 -10.68 -12.52
CA ASP A 179 -21.88 -11.82 -12.72
C ASP A 179 -22.21 -11.91 -14.22
N LEU A 180 -21.56 -12.85 -14.91
CA LEU A 180 -21.72 -13.00 -16.36
C LEU A 180 -23.08 -13.58 -16.76
N SER A 181 -23.85 -14.10 -15.80
CA SER A 181 -25.22 -14.57 -16.05
C SER A 181 -26.24 -13.44 -15.94
N ASP A 182 -25.94 -12.39 -15.19
CA ASP A 182 -26.79 -11.22 -15.01
C ASP A 182 -25.97 -9.98 -14.68
N TRP A 183 -25.79 -9.12 -15.68
CA TRP A 183 -25.00 -7.90 -15.54
C TRP A 183 -25.59 -6.91 -14.53
N ASP A 184 -26.90 -6.94 -14.24
CA ASP A 184 -27.51 -6.08 -13.22
C ASP A 184 -27.12 -6.49 -11.78
N ARG A 185 -26.50 -7.67 -11.60
CA ARG A 185 -25.93 -8.16 -10.33
C ARG A 185 -24.45 -7.86 -10.17
N CYS A 186 -23.81 -7.23 -11.15
CA CYS A 186 -22.44 -6.77 -11.02
C CYS A 186 -22.31 -5.74 -9.89
N MET A 187 -21.16 -5.75 -9.23
CA MET A 187 -20.90 -4.87 -8.09
C MET A 187 -19.56 -4.15 -8.28
N SER A 188 -19.46 -2.91 -7.80
CA SER A 188 -18.22 -2.16 -7.86
C SER A 188 -18.03 -1.21 -6.70
N VAL A 189 -16.79 -0.72 -6.54
CA VAL A 189 -16.45 0.32 -5.57
C VAL A 189 -15.17 1.05 -5.96
N LEU A 190 -15.15 2.36 -5.74
CA LEU A 190 -13.98 3.23 -5.83
C LEU A 190 -13.42 3.53 -4.43
N PRO A 191 -12.11 3.77 -4.31
CA PRO A 191 -11.46 4.12 -3.04
C PRO A 191 -12.00 5.38 -2.37
N THR A 192 -12.54 6.32 -3.15
CA THR A 192 -13.10 7.57 -2.64
C THR A 192 -14.58 7.69 -3.02
N GLY A 193 -14.88 8.16 -4.23
CA GLY A 193 -16.22 8.38 -4.74
C GLY A 193 -16.14 8.74 -6.22
N GLN A 194 -17.32 8.84 -6.86
CA GLN A 194 -17.39 9.03 -8.31
C GLN A 194 -17.04 10.47 -8.76
N SER A 195 -17.05 11.44 -7.84
CA SER A 195 -16.84 12.86 -8.19
C SER A 195 -15.45 13.33 -7.82
N GLY A 196 -14.76 14.00 -8.74
CA GLY A 196 -13.52 14.74 -8.44
C GLY A 196 -13.75 16.12 -7.83
N ASN A 197 -15.00 16.55 -7.59
CA ASN A 197 -15.30 17.85 -7.00
C ASN A 197 -15.33 17.74 -5.45
N PRO A 198 -14.44 18.43 -4.71
CA PRO A 198 -14.35 18.34 -3.24
C PRO A 198 -15.64 18.69 -2.48
N VAL A 199 -16.52 19.52 -3.06
CA VAL A 199 -17.80 19.90 -2.44
C VAL A 199 -18.95 18.95 -2.81
N SER A 200 -18.70 17.97 -3.67
CA SER A 200 -19.69 16.96 -4.02
C SER A 200 -19.89 15.98 -2.88
N ARG A 201 -21.14 15.61 -2.60
CA ARG A 201 -21.44 14.48 -1.70
C ARG A 201 -20.81 13.17 -2.19
N HIS A 202 -20.51 13.06 -3.48
CA HIS A 202 -19.92 11.88 -4.12
C HIS A 202 -18.38 11.95 -4.22
N TYR A 203 -17.73 12.85 -3.47
CA TYR A 203 -16.27 12.99 -3.48
C TYR A 203 -15.57 11.83 -2.77
N ARG A 204 -16.17 11.31 -1.69
CA ARG A 204 -15.57 10.29 -0.80
C ARG A 204 -16.61 9.37 -0.14
N ASP A 205 -17.81 9.26 -0.72
CA ASP A 205 -18.93 8.52 -0.14
C ASP A 205 -18.81 7.00 -0.26
N GLN A 206 -17.95 6.50 -1.16
CA GLN A 206 -17.69 5.08 -1.31
C GLN A 206 -16.57 4.57 -0.39
N LEU A 207 -15.74 5.47 0.15
CA LEU A 207 -14.62 5.12 1.03
C LEU A 207 -15.00 4.13 2.16
N PRO A 208 -16.10 4.31 2.90
CA PRO A 208 -16.46 3.36 3.96
C PRO A 208 -16.85 1.97 3.45
N LEU A 209 -17.28 1.83 2.20
CA LEU A 209 -17.50 0.53 1.56
C LEU A 209 -16.16 -0.07 1.16
N TRP A 210 -15.32 0.71 0.48
CA TRP A 210 -14.01 0.30 0.00
C TRP A 210 -13.11 -0.20 1.14
N LEU A 211 -13.05 0.50 2.27
CA LEU A 211 -12.24 0.08 3.43
C LEU A 211 -12.68 -1.25 4.03
N ARG A 212 -13.95 -1.63 3.88
CA ARG A 212 -14.52 -2.88 4.40
C ARG A 212 -14.62 -3.98 3.34
N GLY A 213 -14.01 -3.79 2.16
CA GLY A 213 -14.14 -4.72 1.03
C GLY A 213 -15.58 -4.88 0.53
N ARG A 214 -16.46 -3.91 0.80
CA ARG A 214 -17.86 -3.91 0.37
C ARG A 214 -18.03 -3.12 -0.92
N HIS A 215 -19.12 -3.40 -1.61
CA HIS A 215 -19.40 -2.88 -2.94
C HIS A 215 -20.80 -2.29 -3.03
N HIS A 216 -21.07 -1.50 -4.06
CA HIS A 216 -22.42 -1.08 -4.44
C HIS A 216 -22.83 -1.73 -5.78
N PRO A 217 -24.13 -1.89 -6.06
CA PRO A 217 -24.60 -2.41 -7.34
C PRO A 217 -24.15 -1.52 -8.51
N MET A 218 -23.90 -2.16 -9.66
CA MET A 218 -23.60 -1.51 -10.93
C MET A 218 -24.71 -1.86 -11.95
N PRO A 219 -25.86 -1.17 -11.91
CA PRO A 219 -26.96 -1.41 -12.84
C PRO A 219 -26.51 -1.29 -14.30
N PHE A 220 -26.91 -2.23 -15.14
CA PHE A 220 -26.45 -2.34 -16.52
C PHE A 220 -27.60 -2.16 -17.52
N THR A 221 -28.73 -2.84 -17.32
CA THR A 221 -29.85 -2.74 -18.25
C THR A 221 -30.44 -1.34 -18.22
N PRO A 222 -30.96 -0.82 -19.35
CA PRO A 222 -31.57 0.51 -19.38
C PRO A 222 -32.69 0.67 -18.34
N SER A 223 -33.41 -0.41 -18.03
CA SER A 223 -34.46 -0.40 -17.02
C SER A 223 -33.89 -0.26 -15.60
N ALA A 224 -32.83 -0.99 -15.26
CA ALA A 224 -32.20 -0.94 -13.95
C ALA A 224 -31.49 0.39 -13.72
N VAL A 225 -30.78 0.90 -14.73
CA VAL A 225 -30.16 2.24 -14.69
C VAL A 225 -31.21 3.32 -14.44
N ARG A 226 -32.33 3.30 -15.16
CA ARG A 226 -33.43 4.27 -14.94
C ARG A 226 -34.02 4.19 -13.53
N ARG A 227 -34.19 2.98 -12.98
CA ARG A 227 -34.69 2.79 -11.60
C ARG A 227 -33.71 3.29 -10.54
N ALA A 228 -32.40 3.12 -10.76
CA ALA A 228 -31.37 3.51 -9.81
C ALA A 228 -31.01 5.02 -9.91
N ALA A 229 -31.35 5.69 -11.01
CA ALA A 229 -30.99 7.07 -11.27
C ALA A 229 -31.47 8.02 -10.17
N ARG A 230 -30.56 8.88 -9.68
CA ARG A 230 -30.88 9.97 -8.73
C ARG A 230 -31.06 11.32 -9.42
N ARG A 231 -30.43 11.50 -10.59
CA ARG A 231 -30.54 12.69 -11.46
C ARG A 231 -30.41 12.26 -12.92
N VAL A 232 -31.09 12.98 -13.81
CA VAL A 232 -31.04 12.78 -15.26
C VAL A 232 -30.76 14.12 -15.91
N LEU A 233 -29.78 14.16 -16.81
CA LEU A 233 -29.46 15.30 -17.65
C LEU A 233 -29.70 14.90 -19.10
N VAL A 234 -30.52 15.68 -19.82
CA VAL A 234 -30.75 15.50 -21.25
C VAL A 234 -29.96 16.58 -21.98
N LEU A 235 -29.05 16.17 -22.86
CA LEU A 235 -28.27 17.07 -23.69
C LEU A 235 -28.90 17.14 -25.08
N HIS A 236 -29.27 18.34 -25.50
CA HIS A 236 -29.73 18.61 -26.86
C HIS A 236 -28.56 19.16 -27.68
N PRO A 237 -28.41 18.74 -28.95
CA PRO A 237 -27.51 19.43 -29.86
C PRO A 237 -27.85 20.92 -29.90
N SER A 238 -26.85 21.80 -29.96
CA SER A 238 -27.10 23.18 -30.31
C SER A 238 -27.55 23.25 -31.78
N ASP A 239 -28.64 23.95 -32.08
CA ASP A 239 -28.97 24.27 -33.46
C ASP A 239 -27.79 25.01 -34.08
N ARG A 240 -27.13 24.40 -35.09
CA ARG A 240 -26.25 25.15 -35.98
C ARG A 240 -27.14 26.06 -36.82
N THR A 241 -27.56 27.19 -36.29
CA THR A 241 -28.00 28.29 -37.14
C THR A 241 -26.78 28.72 -37.95
N SER A 242 -26.84 28.38 -39.24
CA SER A 242 -25.95 28.82 -40.31
C SER A 242 -25.52 30.26 -40.11
N ALA A 243 -24.22 30.47 -39.90
CA ALA A 243 -23.59 31.73 -40.26
C ALA A 243 -23.73 31.86 -41.78
N SER A 244 -24.75 32.61 -42.21
CA SER A 244 -24.85 33.23 -43.53
C SER A 244 -24.07 34.53 -43.53
#